data_AF-A0A5C6D338-F1
#
_entry.id   AF-A0A5C6D338-F1
#
_cell.length_a   1.000
_cell.length_b   1.000
_cell.length_c   1.000
_cell.angle_alpha   90.00
_cell.angle_beta   90.00
_cell.angle_gamma   90.00
#
_symmetry.space_group_name_H-M   'P 1'
#
loop_
_entity.id
_entity.type
_entity.pdbx_description
1 polymer ?
#
loop_
_entity_poly.entity_id
_entity_poly.type
_entity_poly.pdbx_seq_one_letter_code
_entity_poly.pdbx_strand_id
1 'polypeptide(L)'
;MWNVERTGYELPAKGVSDANGMVEVQYPYCANTKEHVLTTQLTLSVDHPDYVFESYHDVNVPYEADEPHQIELKPGVTFEIEPIENGKPAGLEDLHCIWSDGRSWLSDLKPTLSPNGTLIIPPLPEGKNQVMVVRLEGEHATHFSRIETVEGKAGETVKCRLELLPAVRVTGRLSDDVRRPIHHGRVCVSSLPANHHIHSVEWGTWAAISEDGTFVIERWPRTEAMQVIALADGYVARSGSPPAGIEPRDPDFYDRPQVFLGEQLSQELLVEMEPMVKCEIDVVDHREQSVLGAIINSYPNVGWWNSGSQIYCATLARSERMILTKDFFSFLEKNGPEPFEAVTDSKGHATMFLPEGKEDLRVSHEHFELPVNRGSREQEVTLKQGETTHARLELQPKGQEFLGEWDKLAGVLFGCTGEECRRLLADDGFRNRIEKVREQYSESDDPTDPALLTNAYSMISDAFQELGDKEEARLWQRKAKEQAKKIEGE
;
A
#
# COMPACT_ATOMS: atom_id res chain seq x y z
N MET A 1 -8.56 -2.32 0.02
CA MET A 1 -9.08 -2.48 1.40
C MET A 1 -10.43 -1.77 1.49
N TRP A 2 -11.45 -2.43 2.03
CA TRP A 2 -12.79 -1.85 2.12
C TRP A 2 -12.83 -0.71 3.14
N ASN A 3 -13.44 0.43 2.79
CA ASN A 3 -13.60 1.57 3.68
C ASN A 3 -15.08 1.99 3.69
N VAL A 4 -15.75 1.77 4.82
CA VAL A 4 -17.18 2.07 5.00
C VAL A 4 -17.46 3.56 4.89
N GLU A 5 -16.57 4.43 5.38
CA GLU A 5 -16.76 5.88 5.30
C GLU A 5 -16.65 6.43 3.87
N ARG A 6 -15.88 5.75 3.02
CA ARG A 6 -15.69 6.07 1.61
C ARG A 6 -16.81 5.50 0.75
N THR A 7 -17.12 4.22 0.92
CA THR A 7 -18.15 3.54 0.11
C THR A 7 -19.55 3.92 0.56
N GLY A 8 -19.78 4.18 1.84
CA GLY A 8 -21.11 4.30 2.43
C GLY A 8 -21.83 2.96 2.61
N TYR A 9 -21.12 1.84 2.39
CA TYR A 9 -21.65 0.48 2.47
C TYR A 9 -20.84 -0.36 3.46
N GLU A 10 -21.49 -1.29 4.15
CA GLU A 10 -20.79 -2.29 4.96
C GLU A 10 -19.99 -3.25 4.08
N LEU A 11 -18.93 -3.83 4.63
CA LEU A 11 -18.13 -4.84 3.93
C LEU A 11 -19.06 -5.97 3.46
N PRO A 12 -19.07 -6.35 2.17
CA PRO A 12 -19.88 -7.45 1.69
C PRO A 12 -19.57 -8.72 2.46
N ALA A 13 -20.62 -9.46 2.84
CA ALA A 13 -20.45 -10.71 3.56
C ALA A 13 -19.65 -11.72 2.72
N LYS A 14 -18.82 -12.54 3.38
CA LYS A 14 -18.18 -13.69 2.73
C LYS A 14 -19.27 -14.63 2.20
N GLY A 15 -19.24 -14.92 0.90
CA GLY A 15 -20.12 -15.91 0.28
C GLY A 15 -19.54 -17.31 0.41
N VAL A 16 -20.42 -18.30 0.60
CA VAL A 16 -20.08 -19.72 0.48
C VAL A 16 -20.83 -20.25 -0.73
N SER A 17 -20.14 -20.94 -1.64
CA SER A 17 -20.77 -21.51 -2.81
C SER A 17 -21.79 -22.60 -2.44
N ASP A 18 -22.82 -22.73 -3.26
CA ASP A 18 -23.81 -23.80 -3.12
C ASP A 18 -23.30 -25.15 -3.68
N ALA A 19 -24.17 -26.17 -3.69
CA ALA A 19 -23.84 -27.49 -4.23
C ALA A 19 -23.52 -27.50 -5.74
N ASN A 20 -23.84 -26.42 -6.47
CA ASN A 20 -23.51 -26.25 -7.88
C ASN A 20 -22.24 -25.38 -8.07
N GLY A 21 -21.58 -24.95 -7.00
CA GLY A 21 -20.43 -24.05 -7.05
C GLY A 21 -20.80 -22.59 -7.27
N MET A 22 -22.08 -22.21 -7.11
CA MET A 22 -22.56 -20.86 -7.38
C MET A 22 -22.53 -19.98 -6.13
N VAL A 23 -22.09 -18.73 -6.29
CA VAL A 23 -22.14 -17.69 -5.26
C VAL A 23 -22.68 -16.40 -5.87
N GLU A 24 -23.63 -15.76 -5.18
CA GLU A 24 -24.11 -14.43 -5.53
C GLU A 24 -23.33 -13.40 -4.70
N VAL A 25 -22.70 -12.45 -5.38
CA VAL A 25 -21.91 -11.38 -4.73
C VAL A 25 -22.58 -10.05 -4.96
N GLN A 26 -23.01 -9.42 -3.87
CA GLN A 26 -23.50 -8.04 -3.90
C GLN A 26 -22.32 -7.08 -3.73
N TYR A 27 -22.31 -6.01 -4.53
CA TYR A 27 -21.25 -5.02 -4.52
C TYR A 27 -21.83 -3.60 -4.63
N PRO A 28 -21.11 -2.57 -4.16
CA PRO A 28 -21.64 -1.22 -4.17
C PRO A 28 -21.60 -0.68 -5.59
N TYR A 29 -22.64 0.04 -6.00
CA TYR A 29 -22.64 0.69 -7.32
C TYR A 29 -21.53 1.76 -7.43
N CYS A 30 -21.20 2.42 -6.32
CA CYS A 30 -20.12 3.40 -6.23
C CYS A 30 -19.01 2.94 -5.28
N ALA A 31 -17.77 2.98 -5.75
CA ALA A 31 -16.57 2.73 -4.95
C ALA A 31 -16.24 3.91 -4.02
N ASN A 32 -16.78 5.09 -4.30
CA ASN A 32 -16.78 6.25 -3.40
C ASN A 32 -18.05 7.06 -3.61
N THR A 33 -19.00 6.98 -2.67
CA THR A 33 -20.30 7.67 -2.80
C THR A 33 -20.18 9.17 -2.64
N LYS A 34 -19.24 9.67 -1.82
CA LYS A 34 -19.00 11.11 -1.63
C LYS A 34 -18.41 11.77 -2.87
N GLU A 35 -17.68 11.02 -3.68
CA GLU A 35 -17.02 11.50 -4.89
C GLU A 35 -17.68 10.97 -6.17
N HIS A 36 -18.83 10.30 -6.07
CA HIS A 36 -19.55 9.69 -7.19
C HIS A 36 -18.70 8.75 -8.07
N VAL A 37 -17.65 8.14 -7.51
CA VAL A 37 -16.77 7.21 -8.25
C VAL A 37 -17.48 5.89 -8.43
N LEU A 38 -17.65 5.44 -9.68
CA LEU A 38 -18.35 4.20 -10.00
C LEU A 38 -17.48 2.98 -9.68
N THR A 39 -18.12 1.88 -9.29
CA THR A 39 -17.41 0.59 -9.21
C THR A 39 -17.30 0.02 -10.62
N THR A 40 -16.06 -0.09 -11.10
CA THR A 40 -15.75 -0.61 -12.45
C THR A 40 -15.13 -2.01 -12.43
N GLN A 41 -14.65 -2.44 -11.25
CA GLN A 41 -14.01 -3.73 -11.05
C GLN A 41 -14.20 -4.20 -9.61
N LEU A 42 -14.33 -5.51 -9.45
CA LEU A 42 -14.28 -6.23 -8.18
C LEU A 42 -13.05 -7.12 -8.18
N THR A 43 -12.32 -7.12 -7.08
CA THR A 43 -11.26 -8.11 -6.83
C THR A 43 -11.80 -9.11 -5.82
N LEU A 44 -11.91 -10.37 -6.24
CA LEU A 44 -12.39 -11.47 -5.41
C LEU A 44 -11.20 -12.28 -4.89
N SER A 45 -11.33 -12.80 -3.68
CA SER A 45 -10.45 -13.87 -3.19
C SER A 45 -11.27 -15.13 -3.01
N VAL A 46 -10.79 -16.27 -3.52
CA VAL A 46 -11.48 -17.56 -3.47
C VAL A 46 -10.63 -18.58 -2.73
N ASP A 47 -11.17 -19.10 -1.63
CA ASP A 47 -10.50 -20.06 -0.76
C ASP A 47 -11.26 -21.38 -0.71
N HIS A 48 -10.52 -22.48 -0.86
CA HIS A 48 -11.00 -23.83 -0.69
C HIS A 48 -9.88 -24.67 -0.07
N PRO A 49 -10.17 -25.52 0.95
CA PRO A 49 -9.15 -26.27 1.69
C PRO A 49 -8.31 -27.21 0.81
N ASP A 50 -8.89 -27.72 -0.29
CA ASP A 50 -8.25 -28.69 -1.19
C ASP A 50 -7.61 -28.07 -2.45
N TYR A 51 -7.71 -26.75 -2.65
CA TYR A 51 -7.21 -26.09 -3.85
C TYR A 51 -6.26 -24.94 -3.52
N VAL A 52 -5.57 -24.47 -4.55
CA VAL A 52 -4.79 -23.24 -4.51
C VAL A 52 -5.70 -22.06 -4.17
N PHE A 53 -5.26 -21.20 -3.28
CA PHE A 53 -5.95 -19.95 -2.96
C PHE A 53 -5.78 -18.94 -4.09
N GLU A 54 -6.90 -18.46 -4.61
CA GLU A 54 -6.93 -17.37 -5.57
C GLU A 54 -7.05 -16.06 -4.77
N SER A 55 -5.93 -15.36 -4.59
CA SER A 55 -5.87 -14.16 -3.76
C SER A 55 -6.45 -12.91 -4.46
N TYR A 56 -6.32 -12.83 -5.78
CA TYR A 56 -6.72 -11.68 -6.59
C TYR A 56 -7.35 -12.13 -7.92
N HIS A 57 -8.68 -12.24 -7.95
CA HIS A 57 -9.44 -12.49 -9.18
C HIS A 57 -10.26 -11.27 -9.55
N ASP A 58 -9.80 -10.53 -10.56
CA ASP A 58 -10.45 -9.30 -11.00
C ASP A 58 -11.64 -9.58 -11.95
N VAL A 59 -12.76 -8.94 -11.67
CA VAL A 59 -14.01 -9.03 -12.43
C VAL A 59 -14.48 -7.62 -12.76
N ASN A 60 -14.56 -7.28 -14.04
CA ASN A 60 -15.11 -5.99 -14.45
C ASN A 60 -16.62 -5.93 -14.19
N VAL A 61 -17.11 -4.78 -13.73
CA VAL A 61 -18.52 -4.54 -13.42
C VAL A 61 -18.99 -3.17 -13.95
N PRO A 62 -20.29 -2.99 -14.27
CA PRO A 62 -21.33 -4.02 -14.30
C PRO A 62 -21.07 -5.06 -15.40
N TYR A 63 -21.51 -6.29 -15.16
CA TYR A 63 -21.38 -7.36 -16.13
C TYR A 63 -22.38 -7.13 -17.28
N GLU A 64 -21.92 -7.16 -18.53
CA GLU A 64 -22.79 -6.92 -19.70
C GLU A 64 -23.59 -8.17 -20.13
N ALA A 65 -23.10 -9.36 -19.79
CA ALA A 65 -23.74 -10.63 -20.08
C ALA A 65 -24.64 -11.08 -18.90
N ASP A 66 -25.62 -11.93 -19.18
CA ASP A 66 -26.48 -12.55 -18.14
C ASP A 66 -25.93 -13.93 -17.70
N GLU A 67 -24.63 -14.16 -17.90
CA GLU A 67 -23.97 -15.43 -17.61
C GLU A 67 -23.11 -15.32 -16.33
N PRO A 68 -23.01 -16.37 -15.50
CA PRO A 68 -22.13 -16.36 -14.35
C PRO A 68 -20.66 -16.23 -14.74
N HIS A 69 -19.91 -15.40 -14.00
CA HIS A 69 -18.46 -15.38 -14.10
C HIS A 69 -17.87 -16.68 -13.53
N GLN A 70 -17.09 -17.40 -14.33
CA GLN A 70 -16.52 -18.68 -13.94
C GLN A 70 -15.12 -18.52 -13.34
N ILE A 71 -14.87 -19.19 -12.23
CA ILE A 71 -13.56 -19.28 -11.57
C ILE A 71 -13.19 -20.76 -11.47
N GLU A 72 -12.12 -21.16 -12.15
CA GLU A 72 -11.63 -22.54 -12.13
C GLU A 72 -10.57 -22.71 -11.03
N LEU A 73 -10.89 -23.53 -10.02
CA LEU A 73 -9.96 -23.84 -8.93
C LEU A 73 -8.88 -24.83 -9.40
N LYS A 74 -7.62 -24.52 -9.07
CA LYS A 74 -6.48 -25.32 -9.50
C LYS A 74 -6.00 -26.24 -8.38
N PRO A 75 -5.70 -27.52 -8.67
CA PRO A 75 -5.06 -28.40 -7.70
C PRO A 75 -3.69 -27.83 -7.33
N GLY A 76 -3.35 -27.87 -6.05
CA GLY A 76 -2.08 -27.37 -5.53
C GLY A 76 -1.07 -28.47 -5.21
N VAL A 77 0.05 -28.06 -4.62
CA VAL A 77 1.07 -28.90 -4.01
C VAL A 77 0.77 -29.02 -2.52
N THR A 78 0.72 -30.24 -1.98
CA THR A 78 0.59 -30.46 -0.55
C THR A 78 1.98 -30.50 0.11
N PHE A 79 2.17 -29.80 1.22
CA PHE A 79 3.44 -29.83 1.96
C PHE A 79 3.26 -30.51 3.32
N GLU A 80 4.06 -31.55 3.58
CA GLU A 80 4.25 -32.16 4.89
C GLU A 80 5.53 -31.61 5.54
N ILE A 81 5.35 -30.83 6.61
CA ILE A 81 6.43 -30.16 7.33
C ILE A 81 6.76 -30.94 8.59
N GLU A 82 8.02 -31.34 8.74
CA GLU A 82 8.58 -31.95 9.96
C GLU A 82 9.49 -30.91 10.65
N PRO A 83 9.02 -30.22 11.69
CA PRO A 83 9.85 -29.31 12.47
C PRO A 83 10.89 -30.09 13.28
N ILE A 84 12.16 -29.66 13.22
CA ILE A 84 13.29 -30.30 13.89
C ILE A 84 13.87 -29.34 14.92
N GLU A 85 14.00 -29.78 16.16
CA GLU A 85 14.63 -29.02 17.24
C GLU A 85 15.75 -29.88 17.85
N ASN A 86 16.97 -29.34 17.89
CA ASN A 86 18.16 -30.04 18.39
C ASN A 86 18.37 -31.44 17.72
N GLY A 87 18.12 -31.53 16.41
CA GLY A 87 18.30 -32.75 15.62
C GLY A 87 17.22 -33.83 15.83
N LYS A 88 16.11 -33.52 16.51
CA LYS A 88 14.98 -34.44 16.73
C LYS A 88 13.66 -33.77 16.30
N PRO A 89 12.60 -34.53 15.97
CA PRO A 89 11.28 -33.95 15.77
C PRO A 89 10.85 -33.11 16.96
N ALA A 90 10.43 -31.87 16.71
CA ALA A 90 9.99 -30.94 17.74
C ALA A 90 8.57 -31.30 18.24
N GLY A 91 8.26 -30.88 19.47
CA GLY A 91 6.88 -30.84 19.93
C GLY A 91 6.07 -29.87 19.07
N LEU A 92 4.88 -30.30 18.64
CA LEU A 92 4.01 -29.56 17.72
C LEU A 92 3.08 -28.57 18.42
N GLU A 93 3.01 -28.63 19.75
CA GLU A 93 2.36 -27.63 20.57
C GLU A 93 2.92 -26.23 20.28
N ASP A 94 2.01 -25.25 20.19
CA ASP A 94 2.35 -23.85 20.00
C ASP A 94 3.16 -23.53 18.72
N LEU A 95 3.21 -24.46 17.76
CA LEU A 95 3.78 -24.21 16.45
C LEU A 95 2.75 -23.62 15.50
N HIS A 96 3.19 -22.58 14.80
CA HIS A 96 2.44 -21.91 13.76
C HIS A 96 3.22 -21.98 12.44
N CYS A 97 2.51 -22.16 11.34
CA CYS A 97 3.10 -22.07 10.01
C CYS A 97 2.70 -20.74 9.36
N ILE A 98 3.65 -20.13 8.69
CA ILE A 98 3.46 -19.03 7.75
C ILE A 98 3.89 -19.53 6.38
N TRP A 99 3.07 -19.29 5.36
CA TRP A 99 3.31 -19.81 4.01
C TRP A 99 2.84 -18.83 2.93
N SER A 100 3.35 -19.03 1.72
CA SER A 100 3.39 -18.04 0.66
C SER A 100 2.16 -17.97 -0.25
N ASP A 101 0.99 -17.74 0.34
CA ASP A 101 -0.26 -17.47 -0.41
C ASP A 101 -1.16 -16.43 0.28
N GLY A 102 -0.76 -15.89 1.44
CA GLY A 102 -1.53 -14.93 2.23
C GLY A 102 -2.59 -15.54 3.16
N ARG A 103 -3.00 -16.80 3.00
CA ARG A 103 -3.96 -17.47 3.90
C ARG A 103 -3.44 -17.60 5.32
N SER A 104 -2.13 -17.76 5.47
CA SER A 104 -1.47 -17.82 6.78
C SER A 104 -1.72 -16.58 7.65
N TRP A 105 -2.12 -15.45 7.05
CA TRP A 105 -2.45 -14.20 7.76
C TRP A 105 -3.94 -13.90 7.82
N LEU A 106 -4.71 -14.31 6.82
CA LEU A 106 -6.08 -13.82 6.56
C LEU A 106 -7.19 -14.84 6.84
N SER A 107 -6.82 -16.09 7.13
CA SER A 107 -7.79 -17.18 7.34
C SER A 107 -7.66 -17.80 8.73
N ASP A 108 -8.77 -18.37 9.19
CA ASP A 108 -8.80 -19.25 10.38
C ASP A 108 -8.21 -20.65 10.07
N LEU A 109 -7.71 -20.87 8.85
CA LEU A 109 -7.11 -22.15 8.49
C LEU A 109 -5.85 -22.38 9.31
N LYS A 110 -5.80 -23.56 9.90
CA LYS A 110 -4.66 -24.05 10.67
C LYS A 110 -4.02 -25.21 9.93
N PRO A 111 -2.69 -25.39 10.05
CA PRO A 111 -2.07 -26.63 9.63
C PRO A 111 -2.77 -27.82 10.29
N THR A 112 -3.00 -28.88 9.51
CA THR A 112 -3.54 -30.14 10.04
C THR A 112 -2.40 -31.07 10.41
N LEU A 113 -2.69 -32.11 11.21
CA LEU A 113 -1.69 -33.09 11.61
C LEU A 113 -1.80 -34.33 10.73
N SER A 114 -0.67 -34.76 10.16
CA SER A 114 -0.58 -36.06 9.51
C SER A 114 -0.59 -37.18 10.55
N PRO A 115 -0.96 -38.42 10.17
CA PRO A 115 -0.83 -39.60 11.03
C PRO A 115 0.60 -39.87 11.51
N ASN A 116 1.60 -39.32 10.82
CA ASN A 116 3.02 -39.49 11.12
C ASN A 116 3.60 -38.35 11.98
N GLY A 117 2.77 -37.44 12.47
CA GLY A 117 3.21 -36.33 13.33
C GLY A 117 3.93 -35.21 12.57
N THR A 118 3.48 -34.90 11.35
CA THR A 118 3.93 -33.73 10.58
C THR A 118 2.80 -32.72 10.43
N LEU A 119 3.15 -31.44 10.22
CA LEU A 119 2.20 -30.38 9.91
C LEU A 119 1.89 -30.40 8.41
N ILE A 120 0.62 -30.34 8.04
CA ILE A 120 0.17 -30.24 6.65
C ILE A 120 -0.51 -28.88 6.47
N ILE A 121 0.05 -28.05 5.59
CA ILE A 121 -0.55 -26.77 5.20
C ILE A 121 -1.50 -26.94 4.00
N PRO A 122 -2.44 -25.99 3.79
CA PRO A 122 -3.28 -25.99 2.59
C PRO A 122 -2.46 -26.02 1.29
N PRO A 123 -3.01 -26.56 0.18
CA PRO A 123 -2.27 -26.71 -1.07
C PRO A 123 -1.82 -25.37 -1.65
N LEU A 124 -0.54 -25.23 -1.97
CA LEU A 124 0.02 -24.01 -2.58
C LEU A 124 0.12 -24.13 -4.11
N PRO A 125 0.27 -23.02 -4.86
CA PRO A 125 0.51 -23.08 -6.31
C PRO A 125 1.69 -23.98 -6.68
N GLU A 126 1.67 -24.53 -7.89
CA GLU A 126 2.85 -25.22 -8.43
C GLU A 126 4.07 -24.29 -8.53
N GLY A 127 5.27 -24.87 -8.43
CA GLY A 127 6.52 -24.12 -8.47
C GLY A 127 7.03 -23.75 -7.08
N LYS A 128 7.76 -22.63 -7.01
CA LYS A 128 8.47 -22.19 -5.80
C LYS A 128 7.54 -21.46 -4.84
N ASN A 129 7.51 -21.94 -3.61
CA ASN A 129 6.75 -21.39 -2.50
C ASN A 129 7.66 -21.20 -1.30
N GLN A 130 7.20 -20.46 -0.29
CA GLN A 130 7.93 -20.25 0.95
C GLN A 130 7.12 -20.71 2.16
N VAL A 131 7.85 -21.21 3.15
CA VAL A 131 7.29 -21.63 4.43
C VAL A 131 8.22 -21.26 5.59
N MET A 132 7.63 -20.87 6.71
CA MET A 132 8.31 -20.68 7.99
C MET A 132 7.48 -21.30 9.10
N VAL A 133 8.15 -21.93 10.07
CA VAL A 133 7.54 -22.41 11.30
C VAL A 133 8.02 -21.53 12.45
N VAL A 134 7.09 -21.11 13.30
CA VAL A 134 7.36 -20.27 14.48
C VAL A 134 6.74 -20.92 15.70
N ARG A 135 7.48 -20.99 16.81
CA ARG A 135 6.94 -21.37 18.12
C ARG A 135 6.51 -20.11 18.87
N LEU A 136 5.25 -20.05 19.28
CA LEU A 136 4.70 -18.95 20.10
C LEU A 136 4.39 -19.43 21.53
N GLU A 137 5.24 -19.11 22.49
CA GLU A 137 4.94 -19.38 23.90
C GLU A 137 4.11 -18.24 24.49
N GLY A 138 2.78 -18.36 24.36
CA GLY A 138 1.87 -17.24 24.61
C GLY A 138 1.91 -16.23 23.46
N GLU A 139 2.19 -14.96 23.76
CA GLU A 139 2.22 -13.87 22.75
C GLU A 139 3.61 -13.64 22.12
N HIS A 140 4.44 -14.66 22.14
CA HIS A 140 5.89 -14.47 22.19
C HIS A 140 6.61 -15.51 21.35
N ALA A 141 7.19 -15.09 20.23
CA ALA A 141 7.96 -15.97 19.36
C ALA A 141 9.30 -16.38 19.99
N THR A 142 9.47 -17.66 20.34
CA THR A 142 10.69 -18.16 21.00
C THR A 142 11.64 -18.86 20.04
N HIS A 143 11.10 -19.48 18.99
CA HIS A 143 11.89 -20.22 18.00
C HIS A 143 11.34 -19.99 16.60
N PHE A 144 12.25 -20.01 15.63
CA PHE A 144 11.97 -19.79 14.22
C PHE A 144 12.69 -20.83 13.39
N SER A 145 12.03 -21.32 12.34
CA SER A 145 12.77 -21.84 11.20
C SER A 145 13.26 -20.68 10.33
N ARG A 146 14.24 -20.97 9.46
CA ARG A 146 14.48 -20.10 8.30
C ARG A 146 13.23 -20.04 7.41
N ILE A 147 13.13 -18.98 6.62
CA ILE A 147 12.18 -18.89 5.52
C ILE A 147 12.68 -19.83 4.40
N GLU A 148 12.07 -21.00 4.29
CA GLU A 148 12.50 -22.03 3.34
C GLU A 148 11.75 -21.91 2.03
N THR A 149 12.49 -21.88 0.90
CA THR A 149 11.90 -22.06 -0.43
C THR A 149 11.70 -23.54 -0.71
N VAL A 150 10.45 -23.95 -0.90
CA VAL A 150 10.04 -25.30 -1.26
C VAL A 150 9.48 -25.31 -2.68
N GLU A 151 9.64 -26.40 -3.42
CA GLU A 151 9.19 -26.51 -4.80
C GLU A 151 8.50 -27.85 -5.04
N GLY A 152 7.40 -27.84 -5.80
CA GLY A 152 6.67 -29.06 -6.18
C GLY A 152 5.71 -28.82 -7.33
N LYS A 153 5.08 -29.90 -7.80
CA LYS A 153 4.09 -29.86 -8.89
C LYS A 153 2.68 -30.14 -8.38
N ALA A 154 1.68 -29.64 -9.10
CA ALA A 154 0.28 -29.87 -8.75
C ALA A 154 -0.02 -31.36 -8.56
N GLY A 155 -0.69 -31.69 -7.45
CA GLY A 155 -1.02 -33.06 -7.05
C GLY A 155 0.10 -33.83 -6.34
N GLU A 156 1.31 -33.27 -6.20
CA GLU A 156 2.39 -33.88 -5.42
C GLU A 156 2.24 -33.58 -3.91
N THR A 157 2.82 -34.47 -3.10
CA THR A 157 3.09 -34.23 -1.68
C THR A 157 4.59 -34.08 -1.47
N VAL A 158 5.02 -32.89 -1.08
CA VAL A 158 6.42 -32.57 -0.81
C VAL A 158 6.67 -32.63 0.70
N LYS A 159 7.71 -33.36 1.11
CA LYS A 159 8.14 -33.42 2.51
C LYS A 159 9.29 -32.46 2.75
N CYS A 160 9.18 -31.60 3.76
CA CYS A 160 10.25 -30.68 4.15
C CYS A 160 10.56 -30.81 5.63
N ARG A 161 11.85 -30.67 5.96
CA ARG A 161 12.37 -30.66 7.33
C ARG A 161 12.88 -29.27 7.64
N LEU A 162 12.33 -28.65 8.68
CA LEU A 162 12.65 -27.27 9.03
C LEU A 162 13.26 -27.23 10.42
N GLU A 163 14.53 -26.82 10.51
CA GLU A 163 15.22 -26.66 11.79
C GLU A 163 14.70 -25.41 12.52
N LEU A 164 14.28 -25.58 13.78
CA LEU A 164 13.88 -24.51 14.68
C LEU A 164 15.08 -24.03 15.51
N LEU A 165 15.39 -22.75 15.40
CA LEU A 165 16.45 -22.08 16.13
C LEU A 165 15.86 -21.03 17.08
N PRO A 166 16.47 -20.83 18.27
CA PRO A 166 16.02 -19.78 19.18
C PRO A 166 16.06 -18.39 18.55
N ALA A 167 15.06 -17.58 18.89
CA ALA A 167 15.02 -16.15 18.57
C ALA A 167 16.26 -15.44 19.12
N VAL A 168 16.74 -14.42 18.39
CA VAL A 168 17.82 -13.54 18.87
C VAL A 168 17.28 -12.16 19.21
N ARG A 169 17.91 -11.54 20.21
CA ARG A 169 17.70 -10.13 20.54
C ARG A 169 18.65 -9.28 19.71
N VAL A 170 18.12 -8.25 19.07
CA VAL A 170 18.87 -7.30 18.25
C VAL A 170 18.79 -5.92 18.90
N THR A 171 19.94 -5.29 19.08
CA THR A 171 20.04 -3.93 19.62
C THR A 171 20.48 -2.98 18.53
N GLY A 172 20.00 -1.74 18.55
CA GLY A 172 20.48 -0.73 17.62
C GLY A 172 20.38 0.67 18.18
N ARG A 173 20.96 1.61 17.43
CA ARG A 173 20.92 3.04 17.71
C ARG A 173 20.81 3.84 16.42
N LEU A 174 20.23 5.03 16.51
CA LEU A 174 20.26 6.01 15.44
C LEU A 174 21.64 6.66 15.35
N SER A 175 21.97 7.21 14.17
CA SER A 175 23.16 8.03 13.97
C SER A 175 23.22 9.25 14.90
N ASP A 176 24.44 9.70 15.18
CA ASP A 176 24.75 10.71 16.21
C ASP A 176 24.29 12.13 15.82
N ASP A 177 23.96 12.36 14.56
CA ASP A 177 23.49 13.63 14.00
C ASP A 177 21.99 13.89 14.27
N VAL A 178 21.24 12.89 14.70
CA VAL A 178 19.84 13.06 15.10
C VAL A 178 19.79 13.78 16.45
N ARG A 179 18.95 14.81 16.55
CA ARG A 179 18.78 15.59 17.78
C ARG A 179 18.22 14.74 18.93
N ARG A 180 18.64 15.04 20.16
CA ARG A 180 18.20 14.39 21.40
C ARG A 180 17.59 15.44 22.36
N PRO A 181 16.67 15.06 23.27
CA PRO A 181 16.02 13.75 23.36
C PRO A 181 15.10 13.48 22.16
N ILE A 182 14.91 12.20 21.82
CA ILE A 182 13.92 11.77 20.82
C ILE A 182 12.55 11.60 21.48
N HIS A 183 11.53 12.13 20.84
CA HIS A 183 10.13 11.91 21.16
C HIS A 183 9.45 11.10 20.06
N HIS A 184 8.57 10.18 20.46
CA HIS A 184 7.75 9.37 19.55
C HIS A 184 8.53 8.60 18.46
N GLY A 185 9.84 8.42 18.66
CA GLY A 185 10.69 7.71 17.71
C GLY A 185 10.31 6.23 17.67
N ARG A 186 10.39 5.66 16.47
CA ARG A 186 10.00 4.27 16.22
C ARG A 186 10.76 3.68 15.04
N VAL A 187 11.00 2.38 15.13
CA VAL A 187 11.65 1.57 14.10
C VAL A 187 10.69 0.46 13.67
N CYS A 188 10.51 0.28 12.37
CA CYS A 188 9.82 -0.86 11.80
C CYS A 188 10.84 -1.75 11.10
N VAL A 189 10.72 -3.05 11.32
CA VAL A 189 11.62 -4.04 10.72
C VAL A 189 10.83 -5.13 10.01
N SER A 190 11.34 -5.59 8.88
CA SER A 190 10.77 -6.71 8.12
C SER A 190 11.89 -7.63 7.61
N SER A 191 11.62 -8.92 7.53
CA SER A 191 12.56 -9.90 6.99
C SER A 191 12.77 -9.69 5.50
N LEU A 192 13.96 -9.95 4.99
CA LEU A 192 14.24 -10.02 3.56
C LEU A 192 14.57 -11.45 3.15
N PRO A 193 13.60 -12.23 2.65
CA PRO A 193 13.89 -13.57 2.14
C PRO A 193 14.72 -13.48 0.85
N ALA A 194 15.60 -14.46 0.63
CA ALA A 194 16.51 -14.48 -0.52
C ALA A 194 15.81 -14.54 -1.89
N ASN A 195 14.64 -15.18 -1.95
CA ASN A 195 13.78 -15.22 -3.13
C ASN A 195 12.47 -14.52 -2.80
N HIS A 196 12.21 -13.32 -3.31
CA HIS A 196 10.97 -12.62 -2.99
C HIS A 196 9.93 -12.70 -4.13
N HIS A 197 8.65 -12.69 -3.76
CA HIS A 197 7.51 -12.52 -4.65
C HIS A 197 6.33 -11.88 -3.88
N ILE A 198 5.22 -11.58 -4.56
CA ILE A 198 4.07 -10.84 -3.99
C ILE A 198 3.43 -11.51 -2.75
N HIS A 199 3.63 -12.82 -2.58
CA HIS A 199 3.14 -13.60 -1.45
C HIS A 199 4.28 -14.16 -0.61
N SER A 200 5.45 -13.53 -0.63
CA SER A 200 6.56 -13.99 0.18
C SER A 200 6.20 -14.09 1.65
N VAL A 201 6.74 -15.12 2.30
CA VAL A 201 6.68 -15.21 3.76
C VAL A 201 7.52 -14.07 4.32
N GLU A 202 6.95 -13.36 5.29
CA GLU A 202 7.61 -12.26 5.97
C GLU A 202 7.43 -12.34 7.48
N TRP A 203 8.43 -11.82 8.20
CA TRP A 203 8.37 -11.58 9.63
C TRP A 203 8.64 -10.10 9.88
N GLY A 204 7.66 -9.42 10.48
CA GLY A 204 7.70 -8.00 10.76
C GLY A 204 7.46 -7.71 12.24
N THR A 205 8.16 -6.72 12.76
CA THR A 205 7.90 -6.18 14.09
C THR A 205 8.31 -4.72 14.15
N TRP A 206 8.06 -4.07 15.29
CA TRP A 206 8.42 -2.68 15.52
C TRP A 206 8.85 -2.47 16.97
N ALA A 207 9.65 -1.43 17.20
CA ALA A 207 10.04 -0.99 18.54
C ALA A 207 10.03 0.53 18.66
N ALA A 208 9.77 1.02 19.87
CA ALA A 208 9.99 2.41 20.21
C ALA A 208 11.50 2.71 20.29
N ILE A 209 11.86 3.94 19.95
CA ILE A 209 13.21 4.47 20.11
C ILE A 209 13.25 5.27 21.40
N SER A 210 14.22 4.97 22.25
CA SER A 210 14.44 5.64 23.53
C SER A 210 14.93 7.08 23.32
N GLU A 211 14.84 7.91 24.36
CA GLU A 211 15.25 9.32 24.30
C GLU A 211 16.71 9.52 23.85
N ASP A 212 17.59 8.55 24.13
CA ASP A 212 19.00 8.54 23.74
C ASP A 212 19.26 8.00 22.32
N GLY A 213 18.21 7.57 21.62
CA GLY A 213 18.27 7.03 20.26
C GLY A 213 18.53 5.54 20.15
N THR A 214 18.53 4.80 21.26
CA THR A 214 18.66 3.34 21.27
C THR A 214 17.31 2.63 21.12
N PHE A 215 17.30 1.45 20.53
CA PHE A 215 16.13 0.58 20.41
C PHE A 215 16.50 -0.90 20.54
N VAL A 216 15.50 -1.72 20.82
CA VAL A 216 15.66 -3.18 20.98
C VAL A 216 14.54 -3.92 20.25
N ILE A 217 14.94 -4.86 19.39
CA ILE A 217 14.06 -5.90 18.85
C ILE A 217 14.30 -7.17 19.67
N GLU A 218 13.36 -7.53 20.54
CA GLU A 218 13.59 -8.61 21.52
C GLU A 218 13.69 -10.00 20.89
N ARG A 219 12.99 -10.24 19.77
CA ARG A 219 12.85 -11.57 19.15
C ARG A 219 12.91 -11.47 17.63
N TRP A 220 14.00 -11.95 17.05
CA TRP A 220 14.21 -11.97 15.61
C TRP A 220 14.65 -13.37 15.13
N PRO A 221 14.19 -13.84 13.96
CA PRO A 221 14.72 -15.05 13.33
C PRO A 221 16.18 -14.84 12.90
N ARG A 222 17.12 -15.49 13.59
CA ARG A 222 18.57 -15.25 13.40
C ARG A 222 19.08 -15.51 11.97
N THR A 223 18.35 -16.31 11.20
CA THR A 223 18.71 -16.71 9.83
C THR A 223 18.27 -15.70 8.79
N GLU A 224 17.38 -14.77 9.13
CA GLU A 224 16.80 -13.83 8.17
C GLU A 224 17.49 -12.48 8.22
N ALA A 225 17.76 -11.92 7.04
CA ALA A 225 18.18 -10.54 6.91
C ALA A 225 17.08 -9.60 7.40
N MET A 226 17.48 -8.51 8.04
CA MET A 226 16.59 -7.50 8.60
C MET A 226 16.63 -6.24 7.75
N GLN A 227 15.48 -5.85 7.21
CA GLN A 227 15.25 -4.54 6.61
C GLN A 227 14.74 -3.60 7.69
N VAL A 228 15.28 -2.38 7.75
CA VAL A 228 14.99 -1.43 8.82
C VAL A 228 14.62 -0.08 8.22
N ILE A 229 13.50 0.47 8.70
CA ILE A 229 13.15 1.87 8.52
C ILE A 229 12.94 2.49 9.90
N ALA A 230 13.20 3.78 10.04
CA ALA A 230 13.03 4.49 11.29
C ALA A 230 12.46 5.90 11.07
N LEU A 231 11.77 6.40 12.08
CA LEU A 231 11.23 7.74 12.15
C LEU A 231 11.60 8.35 13.50
N ALA A 232 12.10 9.58 13.50
CA ALA A 232 12.39 10.39 14.67
C ALA A 232 12.04 11.86 14.41
N ASP A 233 12.12 12.71 15.44
CA ASP A 233 11.74 14.13 15.39
C ASP A 233 12.49 14.92 14.29
N GLY A 234 11.86 15.09 13.13
CA GLY A 234 12.49 15.79 12.00
C GLY A 234 13.51 14.95 11.22
N TYR A 235 13.56 13.62 11.40
CA TYR A 235 14.47 12.72 10.70
C TYR A 235 13.78 11.43 10.25
N VAL A 236 14.18 10.91 9.09
CA VAL A 236 13.83 9.56 8.62
C VAL A 236 15.11 8.74 8.45
N ALA A 237 14.97 7.41 8.44
CA ALA A 237 16.09 6.54 8.08
C ALA A 237 16.51 6.84 6.64
N ARG A 238 17.82 7.02 6.43
CA ARG A 238 18.38 7.21 5.09
C ARG A 238 18.05 6.00 4.22
N SER A 239 17.73 6.26 2.96
CA SER A 239 17.52 5.22 1.95
C SER A 239 18.73 4.27 1.85
N GLY A 240 18.48 2.97 1.98
CA GLY A 240 19.49 1.93 1.97
C GLY A 240 20.00 1.60 0.56
N SER A 241 21.21 1.06 0.48
CA SER A 241 21.75 0.51 -0.77
C SER A 241 21.09 -0.85 -1.10
N PRO A 242 20.93 -1.19 -2.40
CA PRO A 242 20.45 -2.50 -2.81
C PRO A 242 21.28 -3.63 -2.18
N PRO A 243 20.65 -4.59 -1.48
CA PRO A 243 21.35 -5.76 -0.97
C PRO A 243 21.80 -6.65 -2.13
N ALA A 244 22.84 -7.46 -1.88
CA ALA A 244 23.42 -8.30 -2.92
C ALA A 244 22.39 -9.23 -3.58
N GLY A 245 22.31 -9.20 -4.92
CA GLY A 245 21.40 -10.04 -5.70
C GLY A 245 19.98 -9.47 -5.86
N ILE A 246 19.71 -8.27 -5.35
CA ILE A 246 18.47 -7.53 -5.61
C ILE A 246 18.78 -6.34 -6.50
N GLU A 247 18.21 -6.33 -7.70
CA GLU A 247 18.26 -5.18 -8.59
C GLU A 247 17.20 -4.16 -8.16
N PRO A 248 17.56 -2.87 -7.98
CA PRO A 248 16.58 -1.83 -7.72
C PRO A 248 15.66 -1.63 -8.94
N ARG A 249 14.52 -0.96 -8.73
CA ARG A 249 13.68 -0.52 -9.85
C ARG A 249 14.41 0.57 -10.63
N ASP A 250 14.13 0.69 -11.92
CA ASP A 250 14.67 1.77 -12.75
C ASP A 250 13.54 2.49 -13.54
N PRO A 251 13.23 3.75 -13.22
CA PRO A 251 13.69 4.49 -12.03
C PRO A 251 13.08 3.93 -10.73
N ASP A 252 13.79 4.07 -9.61
CA ASP A 252 13.26 3.77 -8.28
C ASP A 252 12.68 5.04 -7.66
N PHE A 253 11.35 5.08 -7.53
CA PHE A 253 10.64 6.22 -6.96
C PHE A 253 10.50 6.16 -5.43
N TYR A 254 11.03 5.10 -4.82
CA TYR A 254 10.91 4.89 -3.39
C TYR A 254 12.25 5.06 -2.69
N ASP A 255 12.20 5.65 -1.50
CA ASP A 255 13.21 5.35 -0.50
C ASP A 255 13.17 3.87 -0.14
N ARG A 256 14.32 3.35 0.27
CA ARG A 256 14.50 1.92 0.55
C ARG A 256 14.99 1.68 1.98
N PRO A 257 14.58 0.58 2.63
CA PRO A 257 15.09 0.23 3.95
C PRO A 257 16.60 -0.05 3.96
N GLN A 258 17.27 0.20 5.08
CA GLN A 258 18.63 -0.29 5.33
C GLN A 258 18.59 -1.79 5.66
N VAL A 259 19.54 -2.56 5.14
CA VAL A 259 19.57 -4.03 5.28
C VAL A 259 20.74 -4.49 6.14
N PHE A 260 20.45 -5.31 7.15
CA PHE A 260 21.43 -5.93 8.04
C PHE A 260 21.37 -7.45 7.94
N LEU A 261 22.53 -8.09 7.80
CA LEU A 261 22.67 -9.55 7.63
C LEU A 261 22.98 -10.24 8.95
N GLY A 262 22.78 -11.56 9.01
CA GLY A 262 22.82 -12.37 10.24
C GLY A 262 24.05 -12.17 11.13
N GLU A 263 25.25 -11.99 10.58
CA GLU A 263 26.46 -11.73 11.38
C GLU A 263 26.41 -10.36 12.09
N GLN A 264 25.81 -9.36 11.45
CA GLN A 264 25.64 -8.00 11.98
C GLN A 264 24.59 -7.95 13.10
N LEU A 265 23.61 -8.86 13.09
CA LEU A 265 22.56 -8.93 14.12
C LEU A 265 23.09 -9.26 15.53
N SER A 266 24.34 -9.73 15.63
CA SER A 266 25.03 -9.96 16.91
C SER A 266 25.72 -8.70 17.47
N GLN A 267 25.74 -7.61 16.70
CA GLN A 267 26.33 -6.33 17.06
C GLN A 267 25.22 -5.28 17.24
N GLU A 268 25.59 -4.13 17.80
CA GLU A 268 24.69 -2.98 17.82
C GLU A 268 24.54 -2.42 16.40
N LEU A 269 23.32 -2.44 15.87
CA LEU A 269 23.00 -1.88 14.56
C LEU A 269 23.06 -0.36 14.59
N LEU A 270 23.73 0.25 13.61
CA LEU A 270 23.66 1.69 13.38
C LEU A 270 22.68 1.96 12.24
N VAL A 271 21.57 2.63 12.55
CA VAL A 271 20.62 3.10 11.54
C VAL A 271 21.01 4.52 11.15
N GLU A 272 21.47 4.69 9.91
CA GLU A 272 21.78 6.02 9.38
C GLU A 272 20.50 6.82 9.17
N MET A 273 20.49 8.07 9.59
CA MET A 273 19.33 8.94 9.48
C MET A 273 19.65 10.13 8.58
N GLU A 274 18.61 10.79 8.09
CA GLU A 274 18.74 12.05 7.37
C GLU A 274 17.67 13.04 7.84
N PRO A 275 18.00 14.34 7.91
CA PRO A 275 17.04 15.36 8.33
C PRO A 275 15.94 15.47 7.28
N MET A 276 14.73 15.74 7.72
CA MET A 276 13.62 16.09 6.86
C MET A 276 13.63 17.59 6.56
N VAL A 277 13.02 17.95 5.43
CA VAL A 277 12.85 19.33 4.99
C VAL A 277 11.62 19.93 5.65
N LYS A 278 11.77 21.16 6.17
CA LYS A 278 10.65 21.92 6.74
C LYS A 278 9.73 22.42 5.62
N CYS A 279 8.45 22.14 5.72
CA CYS A 279 7.41 22.67 4.84
C CYS A 279 6.44 23.55 5.65
N GLU A 280 6.40 24.84 5.33
CA GLU A 280 5.45 25.81 5.87
C GLU A 280 4.25 25.92 4.92
N ILE A 281 3.04 25.75 5.48
CA ILE A 281 1.83 25.58 4.69
C ILE A 281 0.80 26.62 5.09
N ASP A 282 0.32 27.38 4.11
CA ASP A 282 -0.79 28.32 4.24
C ASP A 282 -2.04 27.70 3.63
N VAL A 283 -3.12 27.61 4.40
CA VAL A 283 -4.41 27.10 3.92
C VAL A 283 -5.45 28.21 3.94
N VAL A 284 -6.01 28.48 2.77
CA VAL A 284 -7.03 29.51 2.56
C VAL A 284 -8.24 28.92 1.85
N ASP A 285 -9.40 29.55 1.97
CA ASP A 285 -10.56 29.25 1.14
C ASP A 285 -10.56 30.03 -0.19
N HIS A 286 -11.52 29.73 -1.05
CA HIS A 286 -11.81 30.45 -2.31
C HIS A 286 -12.04 31.98 -2.19
N ARG A 287 -12.04 32.54 -0.97
CA ARG A 287 -12.16 33.99 -0.69
C ARG A 287 -10.90 34.54 -0.03
N GLU A 288 -9.80 33.79 -0.10
CA GLU A 288 -8.52 34.08 0.54
C GLU A 288 -8.58 34.19 2.07
N GLN A 289 -9.58 33.57 2.70
CA GLN A 289 -9.70 33.55 4.16
C GLN A 289 -8.98 32.33 4.73
N SER A 290 -8.17 32.55 5.77
CA SER A 290 -7.50 31.49 6.52
C SER A 290 -8.45 30.41 7.02
N VAL A 291 -8.09 29.14 6.82
CA VAL A 291 -8.90 27.99 7.28
C VAL A 291 -8.26 27.38 8.52
N LEU A 292 -8.95 27.51 9.67
CA LEU A 292 -8.57 26.89 10.95
C LEU A 292 -8.94 25.40 10.98
N GLY A 293 -8.07 24.55 11.52
CA GLY A 293 -8.38 23.15 11.79
C GLY A 293 -8.40 22.24 10.56
N ALA A 294 -7.84 22.68 9.45
CA ALA A 294 -7.58 21.82 8.30
C ALA A 294 -6.46 20.84 8.65
N ILE A 295 -6.70 19.55 8.44
CA ILE A 295 -5.72 18.48 8.65
C ILE A 295 -5.01 18.25 7.32
N ILE A 296 -3.71 18.48 7.30
CA ILE A 296 -2.85 18.29 6.13
C ILE A 296 -2.05 17.02 6.33
N ASN A 297 -2.06 16.15 5.34
CA ASN A 297 -1.35 14.87 5.36
C ASN A 297 -0.47 14.72 4.12
N SER A 298 0.67 14.05 4.29
CA SER A 298 1.49 13.51 3.20
C SER A 298 1.80 12.04 3.45
N TYR A 299 2.17 11.31 2.40
CA TYR A 299 2.42 9.86 2.45
C TYR A 299 3.79 9.49 1.88
N PRO A 300 4.89 9.93 2.52
CA PRO A 300 6.24 9.56 2.11
C PRO A 300 6.46 8.06 2.30
N ASN A 301 6.28 7.33 1.21
CA ASN A 301 6.28 5.88 1.21
C ASN A 301 7.70 5.34 1.05
N VAL A 302 8.05 4.37 1.89
CA VAL A 302 9.23 3.52 1.72
C VAL A 302 8.81 2.25 1.01
N GLY A 303 9.52 1.87 -0.05
CA GLY A 303 9.32 0.63 -0.77
C GLY A 303 10.20 -0.47 -0.17
N TRP A 304 9.61 -1.48 0.46
CA TRP A 304 10.40 -2.63 0.95
C TRP A 304 11.10 -3.35 -0.21
N TRP A 305 12.28 -3.93 0.03
CA TRP A 305 13.08 -4.57 -1.02
C TRP A 305 12.40 -5.80 -1.64
N ASN A 306 11.56 -6.50 -0.86
CA ASN A 306 10.80 -7.67 -1.30
C ASN A 306 9.51 -7.27 -2.03
N SER A 307 8.59 -6.59 -1.35
CA SER A 307 7.32 -6.17 -1.96
C SER A 307 6.59 -5.19 -1.05
N GLY A 308 5.68 -4.42 -1.64
CA GLY A 308 4.86 -3.46 -0.94
C GLY A 308 5.61 -2.18 -0.56
N SER A 309 4.85 -1.27 0.03
CA SER A 309 5.37 -0.02 0.56
C SER A 309 4.55 0.36 1.78
N GLN A 310 5.11 1.25 2.59
CA GLN A 310 4.38 1.89 3.67
C GLN A 310 4.91 3.30 3.91
N ILE A 311 4.05 4.16 4.45
CA ILE A 311 4.48 5.44 5.00
C ILE A 311 5.47 5.16 6.13
N TYR A 312 6.57 5.92 6.21
CA TYR A 312 7.60 5.75 7.24
C TYR A 312 6.99 5.54 8.64
N CYS A 313 7.10 4.29 9.11
CA CYS A 313 6.61 3.82 10.40
C CYS A 313 5.16 4.24 10.75
N ALA A 314 4.25 4.43 9.79
CA ALA A 314 2.84 4.70 10.12
C ALA A 314 2.13 3.42 10.57
N THR A 315 2.35 2.33 9.84
CA THR A 315 1.81 1.01 10.18
C THR A 315 2.75 0.31 11.16
N LEU A 316 2.33 0.19 12.42
CA LEU A 316 3.05 -0.53 13.46
C LEU A 316 2.41 -1.89 13.68
N ALA A 317 3.05 -2.94 13.16
CA ALA A 317 2.55 -4.31 13.21
C ALA A 317 3.58 -5.25 13.85
N ARG A 318 3.08 -6.32 14.47
CA ARG A 318 3.87 -7.43 14.98
C ARG A 318 3.34 -8.74 14.43
N SER A 319 4.19 -9.53 13.79
CA SER A 319 3.81 -10.82 13.22
C SER A 319 3.25 -11.78 14.27
N GLU A 320 3.71 -11.75 15.53
CA GLU A 320 3.13 -12.55 16.61
C GLU A 320 1.63 -12.25 16.78
N ARG A 321 1.27 -10.97 16.86
CA ARG A 321 -0.12 -10.54 17.05
C ARG A 321 -0.95 -10.83 15.79
N MET A 322 -0.36 -10.67 14.61
CA MET A 322 -1.02 -11.03 13.36
C MET A 322 -1.35 -12.53 13.30
N ILE A 323 -0.44 -13.41 13.73
CA ILE A 323 -0.71 -14.86 13.80
C ILE A 323 -1.85 -15.17 14.77
N LEU A 324 -1.89 -14.52 15.92
CA LEU A 324 -2.84 -14.82 16.98
C LEU A 324 -4.24 -14.25 16.73
N THR A 325 -4.32 -13.06 16.11
CA THR A 325 -5.60 -12.34 15.91
C THR A 325 -6.26 -12.62 14.58
N LYS A 326 -5.48 -12.91 13.52
CA LYS A 326 -5.97 -13.13 12.14
C LYS A 326 -6.88 -12.02 11.61
N ASP A 327 -6.74 -10.80 12.13
CA ASP A 327 -7.50 -9.63 11.72
C ASP A 327 -6.55 -8.44 11.55
N PHE A 328 -6.51 -7.90 10.32
CA PHE A 328 -5.54 -6.88 9.93
C PHE A 328 -5.54 -5.67 10.88
N PHE A 329 -6.71 -5.12 11.16
CA PHE A 329 -6.84 -3.90 11.95
C PHE A 329 -6.61 -4.14 13.44
N SER A 330 -6.94 -5.33 13.94
CA SER A 330 -6.82 -5.69 15.35
C SER A 330 -5.39 -5.89 15.80
N PHE A 331 -4.44 -6.15 14.89
CA PHE A 331 -3.02 -6.25 15.24
C PHE A 331 -2.23 -4.95 15.10
N LEU A 332 -2.81 -3.91 14.50
CA LEU A 332 -2.14 -2.62 14.38
C LEU A 332 -2.04 -1.94 15.74
N GLU A 333 -0.84 -1.47 16.07
CA GLU A 333 -0.58 -0.74 17.30
C GLU A 333 -0.61 0.76 17.03
N LYS A 334 -1.36 1.51 17.85
CA LYS A 334 -1.30 2.97 17.85
C LYS A 334 -0.23 3.41 18.84
N ASN A 335 0.85 4.01 18.34
CA ASN A 335 1.92 4.55 19.18
C ASN A 335 2.35 5.94 18.73
N GLY A 336 1.98 6.95 19.51
CA GLY A 336 2.28 8.34 19.22
C GLY A 336 1.32 8.97 18.21
N PRO A 337 1.66 10.19 17.72
CA PRO A 337 0.90 10.86 16.67
C PRO A 337 1.01 10.12 15.33
N GLU A 338 0.02 10.36 14.46
CA GLU A 338 0.08 9.98 13.05
C GLU A 338 1.27 10.72 12.42
N PRO A 339 2.18 10.03 11.71
CA PRO A 339 3.31 10.71 11.10
C PRO A 339 2.86 11.53 9.90
N PHE A 340 3.61 12.60 9.59
CA PHE A 340 3.37 13.44 8.40
C PHE A 340 1.99 14.10 8.35
N GLU A 341 1.36 14.29 9.52
CA GLU A 341 0.13 15.06 9.71
C GLU A 341 0.44 16.42 10.35
N ALA A 342 -0.24 17.47 9.92
CA ALA A 342 -0.23 18.78 10.58
C ALA A 342 -1.63 19.40 10.59
N VAL A 343 -1.94 20.20 11.59
CA VAL A 343 -3.24 20.89 11.72
C VAL A 343 -3.03 22.40 11.66
N THR A 344 -3.83 23.09 10.85
CA THR A 344 -3.73 24.55 10.71
C THR A 344 -4.22 25.28 11.95
N ASP A 345 -3.52 26.36 12.29
CA ASP A 345 -3.88 27.28 13.37
C ASP A 345 -4.96 28.31 12.95
N SER A 346 -5.24 29.29 13.82
CA SER A 346 -6.25 30.34 13.55
C SER A 346 -5.92 31.27 12.38
N LYS A 347 -4.68 31.23 11.89
CA LYS A 347 -4.21 31.98 10.72
C LYS A 347 -4.15 31.10 9.48
N GLY A 348 -4.58 29.83 9.57
CA GLY A 348 -4.50 28.88 8.47
C GLY A 348 -3.08 28.35 8.25
N HIS A 349 -2.16 28.55 9.22
CA HIS A 349 -0.78 28.11 9.08
C HIS A 349 -0.56 26.74 9.71
N ALA A 350 0.21 25.90 9.02
CA ALA A 350 0.73 24.64 9.54
C ALA A 350 2.21 24.48 9.19
N THR A 351 2.89 23.60 9.90
CA THR A 351 4.27 23.21 9.59
C THR A 351 4.39 21.71 9.68
N MET A 352 4.97 21.11 8.66
CA MET A 352 5.32 19.69 8.63
C MET A 352 6.78 19.50 8.23
N PHE A 353 7.29 18.30 8.47
CA PHE A 353 8.61 17.87 8.06
C PHE A 353 8.43 16.65 7.15
N LEU A 354 8.96 16.74 5.93
CA LEU A 354 8.86 15.69 4.92
C LEU A 354 10.26 15.32 4.38
N PRO A 355 10.47 14.11 3.86
CA PRO A 355 11.71 13.76 3.16
C PRO A 355 12.00 14.70 1.98
N GLU A 356 13.26 14.70 1.52
CA GLU A 356 13.64 15.41 0.29
C GLU A 356 13.00 14.73 -0.93
N GLY A 357 12.55 15.53 -1.90
CA GLY A 357 11.97 15.01 -3.14
C GLY A 357 10.58 15.58 -3.43
N LYS A 358 9.79 14.84 -4.20
CA LYS A 358 8.42 15.20 -4.56
C LYS A 358 7.46 14.51 -3.60
N GLU A 359 6.57 15.27 -3.00
CA GLU A 359 5.57 14.78 -2.04
C GLU A 359 4.21 15.38 -2.34
N ASP A 360 3.15 14.63 -2.02
CA ASP A 360 1.77 15.07 -2.26
C ASP A 360 1.10 15.50 -0.96
N LEU A 361 0.64 16.75 -0.92
CA LEU A 361 -0.14 17.29 0.18
C LEU A 361 -1.64 17.05 -0.04
N ARG A 362 -2.30 16.49 0.97
CA ARG A 362 -3.75 16.27 1.00
C ARG A 362 -4.37 17.00 2.16
N VAL A 363 -5.63 17.43 2.01
CA VAL A 363 -6.36 18.16 3.05
C VAL A 363 -7.65 17.45 3.41
N SER A 364 -7.85 17.23 4.71
CA SER A 364 -9.13 16.84 5.30
C SER A 364 -9.67 17.98 6.17
N HIS A 365 -10.87 18.44 5.88
CA HIS A 365 -11.57 19.47 6.65
C HIS A 365 -13.08 19.19 6.66
N GLU A 366 -13.86 19.73 7.59
CA GLU A 366 -15.30 19.44 7.68
C GLU A 366 -16.07 20.01 6.48
N HIS A 367 -15.79 21.27 6.12
CA HIS A 367 -16.57 22.05 5.14
C HIS A 367 -15.86 22.34 3.82
N PHE A 368 -14.55 22.07 3.74
CA PHE A 368 -13.71 22.43 2.61
C PHE A 368 -12.95 21.22 2.08
N GLU A 369 -12.52 21.30 0.83
CA GLU A 369 -11.73 20.29 0.11
C GLU A 369 -10.77 20.99 -0.87
N LEU A 370 -9.67 20.32 -1.25
CA LEU A 370 -8.87 20.74 -2.39
C LEU A 370 -9.70 20.57 -3.68
N PRO A 371 -9.64 21.49 -4.66
CA PRO A 371 -10.20 21.27 -5.99
C PRO A 371 -9.66 20.00 -6.64
N VAL A 372 -10.41 19.42 -7.58
CA VAL A 372 -9.91 18.24 -8.30
C VAL A 372 -8.88 18.69 -9.33
N ASN A 373 -7.66 18.18 -9.19
CA ASN A 373 -6.59 18.35 -10.15
C ASN A 373 -6.27 16.99 -10.79
N ARG A 374 -6.52 16.86 -12.10
CA ARG A 374 -6.19 15.64 -12.88
C ARG A 374 -6.72 14.33 -12.28
N GLY A 375 -7.91 14.36 -11.66
CA GLY A 375 -8.52 13.18 -11.06
C GLY A 375 -7.97 12.82 -9.67
N SER A 376 -7.23 13.71 -9.02
CA SER A 376 -6.88 13.61 -7.59
C SER A 376 -7.15 14.93 -6.85
N ARG A 377 -7.13 14.87 -5.51
CA ARG A 377 -7.24 16.03 -4.61
C ARG A 377 -5.98 16.13 -3.78
N GLU A 378 -4.87 16.38 -4.47
CA GLU A 378 -3.57 16.56 -3.86
C GLU A 378 -2.79 17.66 -4.57
N GLN A 379 -1.81 18.21 -3.86
CA GLN A 379 -0.91 19.21 -4.39
C GLN A 379 0.53 18.74 -4.21
N GLU A 380 1.22 18.50 -5.33
CA GLU A 380 2.63 18.15 -5.33
C GLU A 380 3.45 19.35 -4.80
N VAL A 381 4.42 19.05 -3.93
CA VAL A 381 5.45 19.97 -3.50
C VAL A 381 6.82 19.34 -3.75
N THR A 382 7.81 20.16 -4.10
CA THR A 382 9.20 19.71 -4.22
C THR A 382 10.01 20.25 -3.05
N LEU A 383 10.53 19.35 -2.24
CA LEU A 383 11.32 19.61 -1.05
C LEU A 383 12.80 19.42 -1.36
N LYS A 384 13.64 20.33 -0.88
CA LYS A 384 15.11 20.31 -1.06
C LYS A 384 15.82 20.43 0.28
N GLN A 385 16.87 19.63 0.47
CA GLN A 385 17.64 19.68 1.71
C GLN A 385 18.23 21.07 2.00
N GLY A 386 18.18 21.46 3.26
CA GLY A 386 18.69 22.76 3.73
C GLY A 386 17.81 23.98 3.39
N GLU A 387 16.69 23.79 2.69
CA GLU A 387 15.72 24.84 2.39
C GLU A 387 14.46 24.73 3.27
N THR A 388 13.67 25.81 3.34
CA THR A 388 12.28 25.75 3.82
C THR A 388 11.37 25.85 2.62
N THR A 389 10.54 24.84 2.45
CA THR A 389 9.52 24.83 1.38
C THR A 389 8.30 25.60 1.87
N HIS A 390 7.75 26.47 1.03
CA HIS A 390 6.50 27.17 1.31
C HIS A 390 5.43 26.68 0.33
N ALA A 391 4.31 26.22 0.85
CA ALA A 391 3.17 25.77 0.06
C ALA A 391 1.92 26.56 0.44
N ARG A 392 1.08 26.85 -0.55
CA ARG A 392 -0.24 27.45 -0.35
C ARG A 392 -1.29 26.50 -0.92
N LEU A 393 -2.22 26.08 -0.06
CA LEU A 393 -3.33 25.21 -0.39
C LEU A 393 -4.61 26.04 -0.43
N GLU A 394 -5.23 26.12 -1.61
CA GLU A 394 -6.47 26.87 -1.80
C GLU A 394 -7.66 25.90 -1.84
N LEU A 395 -8.56 26.02 -0.87
CA LEU A 395 -9.69 25.11 -0.71
C LEU A 395 -10.98 25.69 -1.29
N GLN A 396 -11.85 24.80 -1.75
CA GLN A 396 -13.22 25.10 -2.15
C GLN A 396 -14.23 24.49 -1.16
N PRO A 397 -15.48 25.01 -1.11
CA PRO A 397 -16.54 24.33 -0.39
C PRO A 397 -16.73 22.90 -0.91
N LYS A 398 -17.02 21.95 -0.01
CA LYS A 398 -17.25 20.55 -0.41
C LYS A 398 -18.40 20.39 -1.40
N GLY A 399 -18.25 19.42 -2.31
CA GLY A 399 -19.30 19.02 -3.25
C GLY A 399 -19.47 19.97 -4.44
N GLN A 400 -18.49 20.82 -4.71
CA GLN A 400 -18.44 21.63 -5.94
C GLN A 400 -17.99 20.81 -7.15
N GLU A 401 -17.07 19.88 -6.92
CA GLU A 401 -16.55 18.95 -7.92
C GLU A 401 -16.53 17.54 -7.32
N PHE A 402 -16.48 16.52 -8.18
CA PHE A 402 -16.45 15.11 -7.76
C PHE A 402 -15.41 14.35 -8.57
N LEU A 403 -14.61 13.50 -7.93
CA LEU A 403 -13.62 12.66 -8.65
C LEU A 403 -14.29 11.76 -9.70
N GLY A 404 -15.52 11.32 -9.47
CA GLY A 404 -16.29 10.51 -10.41
C GLY A 404 -16.60 11.20 -11.74
N GLU A 405 -16.61 12.54 -11.79
CA GLU A 405 -16.67 13.29 -13.07
C GLU A 405 -15.42 13.05 -13.93
N TRP A 406 -14.33 12.58 -13.32
CA TRP A 406 -13.06 12.32 -13.96
C TRP A 406 -12.83 10.85 -14.27
N ASP A 407 -13.64 9.91 -13.78
CA ASP A 407 -13.38 8.46 -13.91
C ASP A 407 -13.15 8.05 -15.37
N LYS A 408 -14.04 8.46 -16.29
CA LYS A 408 -13.88 8.15 -17.73
C LYS A 408 -12.67 8.82 -18.34
N LEU A 409 -12.40 10.08 -17.97
CA LEU A 409 -11.28 10.81 -18.52
C LEU A 409 -9.95 10.32 -17.97
N ALA A 410 -9.86 10.02 -16.69
CA ALA A 410 -8.66 9.49 -16.05
C ALA A 410 -8.29 8.14 -16.68
N GLY A 411 -9.28 7.28 -16.95
CA GLY A 411 -9.01 6.04 -17.67
C GLY A 411 -8.48 6.26 -19.09
N VAL A 412 -9.03 7.24 -19.81
CA VAL A 412 -8.63 7.57 -21.18
C VAL A 412 -7.32 8.37 -21.26
N LEU A 413 -7.04 9.33 -20.38
CA LEU A 413 -5.84 10.17 -20.37
C LEU A 413 -4.67 9.52 -19.64
N PHE A 414 -4.92 8.77 -18.57
CA PHE A 414 -3.86 8.24 -17.70
C PHE A 414 -3.72 6.71 -17.78
N GLY A 415 -4.48 6.06 -18.66
CA GLY A 415 -4.17 4.71 -19.13
C GLY A 415 -4.82 3.58 -18.33
N CYS A 416 -5.96 3.80 -17.69
CA CYS A 416 -6.72 2.66 -17.15
C CYS A 416 -7.34 1.83 -18.29
N THR A 417 -7.23 0.50 -18.16
CA THR A 417 -7.57 -0.48 -19.20
C THR A 417 -9.00 -1.03 -19.09
N GLY A 418 -9.89 -0.29 -18.42
CA GLY A 418 -11.31 -0.62 -18.33
C GLY A 418 -11.91 -0.86 -19.73
N GLU A 419 -12.90 -1.74 -19.81
CA GLU A 419 -13.50 -2.13 -21.10
C GLU A 419 -14.13 -0.94 -21.84
N GLU A 420 -14.73 0.01 -21.11
CA GLU A 420 -15.21 1.27 -21.69
C GLU A 420 -14.06 2.11 -22.28
N CYS A 421 -12.93 2.24 -21.58
CA CYS A 421 -11.75 2.93 -22.11
C CYS A 421 -11.20 2.22 -23.35
N ARG A 422 -11.16 0.87 -23.34
CA ARG A 422 -10.76 0.08 -24.52
C ARG A 422 -11.71 0.31 -25.70
N ARG A 423 -13.02 0.39 -25.45
CA ARG A 423 -14.04 0.71 -26.47
C ARG A 423 -13.85 2.12 -27.04
N LEU A 424 -13.60 3.12 -26.19
CA LEU A 424 -13.36 4.50 -26.62
C LEU A 424 -12.05 4.62 -27.43
N LEU A 425 -10.99 3.97 -27.00
CA LEU A 425 -9.68 3.97 -27.67
C LEU A 425 -9.62 3.09 -28.93
N ALA A 426 -10.66 2.29 -29.19
CA ALA A 426 -10.81 1.56 -30.46
C ALA A 426 -11.21 2.49 -31.62
N ASP A 427 -11.76 3.68 -31.31
CA ASP A 427 -11.97 4.73 -32.31
C ASP A 427 -10.68 5.52 -32.53
N ASP A 428 -10.15 5.49 -33.76
CA ASP A 428 -8.88 6.14 -34.10
C ASP A 428 -8.94 7.67 -33.94
N GLY A 429 -10.09 8.29 -34.21
CA GLY A 429 -10.27 9.73 -34.09
C GLY A 429 -10.20 10.20 -32.64
N PHE A 430 -10.88 9.47 -31.76
CA PHE A 430 -10.83 9.69 -30.32
C PHE A 430 -9.41 9.44 -29.78
N ARG A 431 -8.80 8.29 -30.09
CA ARG A 431 -7.45 7.95 -29.63
C ARG A 431 -6.41 9.01 -29.99
N ASN A 432 -6.38 9.47 -31.24
CA ASN A 432 -5.40 10.47 -31.69
C ASN A 432 -5.53 11.81 -30.95
N ARG A 433 -6.75 12.25 -30.60
CA ARG A 433 -6.95 13.49 -29.83
C ARG A 433 -6.46 13.35 -28.40
N ILE A 434 -6.73 12.20 -27.79
CA ILE A 434 -6.31 11.89 -26.43
C ILE A 434 -4.79 11.78 -26.34
N GLU A 435 -4.13 11.14 -27.31
CA GLU A 435 -2.67 11.08 -27.40
C GLU A 435 -2.06 12.49 -27.52
N LYS A 436 -2.64 13.35 -28.36
CA LYS A 436 -2.19 14.74 -28.46
C LYS A 436 -2.36 15.52 -27.16
N VAL A 437 -3.45 15.32 -26.43
CA VAL A 437 -3.64 15.94 -25.11
C VAL A 437 -2.58 15.41 -24.12
N ARG A 438 -2.28 14.11 -24.13
CA ARG A 438 -1.23 13.50 -23.29
C ARG A 438 0.15 14.09 -23.60
N GLU A 439 0.50 14.23 -24.87
CA GLU A 439 1.75 14.83 -25.31
C GLU A 439 1.88 16.26 -24.76
N GLN A 440 0.85 17.10 -24.94
CA GLN A 440 0.83 18.47 -24.41
C GLN A 440 1.01 18.53 -22.89
N TYR A 441 0.38 17.61 -22.15
CA TYR A 441 0.59 17.52 -20.70
C TYR A 441 2.01 17.11 -20.33
N SER A 442 2.59 16.16 -21.07
CA SER A 442 3.95 15.66 -20.80
C SER A 442 5.04 16.68 -21.10
N GLU A 443 4.78 17.60 -22.03
CA GLU A 443 5.69 18.67 -22.44
C GLU A 443 5.53 19.95 -21.60
N SER A 444 4.49 20.05 -20.77
CA SER A 444 4.23 21.26 -19.97
C SER A 444 5.02 21.28 -18.67
N ASP A 445 5.71 22.38 -18.40
CA ASP A 445 6.32 22.66 -17.10
C ASP A 445 5.27 22.94 -16.01
N ASP A 446 4.06 23.39 -16.42
CA ASP A 446 2.90 23.58 -15.55
C ASP A 446 1.68 22.86 -16.14
N PRO A 447 1.39 21.62 -15.72
CA PRO A 447 0.22 20.89 -16.18
C PRO A 447 -1.09 21.44 -15.62
N THR A 448 -1.05 22.47 -14.75
CA THR A 448 -2.21 23.13 -14.16
C THR A 448 -2.54 24.48 -14.79
N ASP A 449 -1.75 24.92 -15.78
CA ASP A 449 -1.97 26.16 -16.53
C ASP A 449 -3.42 26.20 -17.09
N PRO A 450 -4.23 27.21 -16.69
CA PRO A 450 -5.60 27.36 -17.17
C PRO A 450 -5.72 27.38 -18.71
N ALA A 451 -4.73 27.88 -19.44
CA ALA A 451 -4.73 27.91 -20.90
C ALA A 451 -4.56 26.50 -21.51
N LEU A 452 -3.61 25.74 -20.98
CA LEU A 452 -3.40 24.33 -21.33
C LEU A 452 -4.67 23.52 -21.05
N LEU A 453 -5.24 23.65 -19.85
CA LEU A 453 -6.45 22.93 -19.44
C LEU A 453 -7.67 23.28 -20.30
N THR A 454 -7.84 24.57 -20.62
CA THR A 454 -8.92 25.03 -21.51
C THR A 454 -8.85 24.34 -22.88
N ASN A 455 -7.64 24.26 -23.46
CA ASN A 455 -7.42 23.61 -24.75
C ASN A 455 -7.70 22.11 -24.67
N ALA A 456 -7.11 21.44 -23.68
CA ALA A 456 -7.26 20.01 -23.46
C ALA A 456 -8.74 19.61 -23.30
N TYR A 457 -9.48 20.27 -22.42
CA TYR A 457 -10.90 19.97 -22.19
C TYR A 457 -11.77 20.26 -23.41
N SER A 458 -11.42 21.27 -24.22
CA SER A 458 -12.12 21.53 -25.49
C SER A 458 -11.90 20.38 -26.49
N MET A 459 -10.68 19.90 -26.62
CA MET A 459 -10.37 18.75 -27.49
C MET A 459 -11.09 17.47 -27.06
N ILE A 460 -11.15 17.22 -25.75
CA ILE A 460 -11.86 16.08 -25.16
C ILE A 460 -13.37 16.20 -25.40
N SER A 461 -13.94 17.38 -25.17
CA SER A 461 -15.35 17.67 -25.45
C SER A 461 -15.71 17.33 -26.89
N ASP A 462 -14.92 17.82 -27.84
CA ASP A 462 -15.17 17.57 -29.26
C ASP A 462 -15.03 16.08 -29.62
N ALA A 463 -14.08 15.37 -29.00
CA ALA A 463 -13.90 13.93 -29.20
C ALA A 463 -15.13 13.12 -28.75
N PHE A 464 -15.70 13.43 -27.58
CA PHE A 464 -16.95 12.81 -27.12
C PHE A 464 -18.15 13.19 -27.99
N GLN A 465 -18.19 14.43 -28.47
CA GLN A 465 -19.27 14.88 -29.35
C GLN A 465 -19.30 14.10 -30.67
N GLU A 466 -18.12 13.77 -31.23
CA GLU A 466 -17.98 12.96 -32.45
C GLU A 466 -18.41 11.50 -32.25
N LEU A 467 -18.16 10.94 -31.06
CA LEU A 467 -18.65 9.61 -30.67
C LEU A 467 -20.15 9.58 -30.34
N GLY A 468 -20.82 10.74 -30.33
CA GLY A 468 -22.24 10.87 -30.01
C GLY A 468 -22.56 10.91 -28.52
N ASP A 469 -21.55 10.95 -27.63
CA ASP A 469 -21.72 11.08 -26.18
C ASP A 469 -21.90 12.57 -25.81
N LYS A 470 -23.13 13.06 -25.96
CA LYS A 470 -23.48 14.46 -25.76
C LYS A 470 -23.38 14.90 -24.30
N GLU A 471 -23.55 13.99 -23.35
CA GLU A 471 -23.49 14.31 -21.93
C GLU A 471 -22.03 14.54 -21.52
N GLU A 472 -21.11 13.65 -21.90
CA GLU A 472 -19.67 13.85 -21.68
C GLU A 472 -19.15 15.10 -22.40
N ALA A 473 -19.53 15.30 -23.67
CA ALA A 473 -19.11 16.51 -24.40
C ALA A 473 -19.49 17.80 -23.66
N ARG A 474 -20.71 17.88 -23.11
CA ARG A 474 -21.16 19.05 -22.34
C ARG A 474 -20.39 19.24 -21.05
N LEU A 475 -20.08 18.15 -20.35
CA LEU A 475 -19.26 18.18 -19.13
C LEU A 475 -17.90 18.81 -19.41
N TRP A 476 -17.17 18.31 -20.41
CA TRP A 476 -15.85 18.82 -20.76
C TRP A 476 -15.88 20.24 -21.32
N GLN A 477 -16.92 20.60 -22.07
CA GLN A 477 -17.12 21.97 -22.52
C GLN A 477 -17.35 22.94 -21.35
N ARG A 478 -18.08 22.51 -20.31
CA ARG A 478 -18.28 23.31 -19.09
C ARG A 478 -16.94 23.55 -18.39
N LYS A 479 -16.15 22.49 -18.17
CA LYS A 479 -14.81 22.59 -17.55
C LYS A 479 -13.85 23.47 -18.36
N ALA A 480 -13.86 23.38 -19.69
CA ALA A 480 -13.09 24.27 -20.56
C ALA A 480 -13.44 25.75 -20.34
N LYS A 481 -14.74 26.07 -20.23
CA LYS A 481 -15.20 27.44 -19.96
C LYS A 481 -14.84 27.92 -18.55
N GLU A 482 -14.81 27.04 -17.57
CA GLU A 482 -14.41 27.36 -16.20
C GLU A 482 -12.93 27.75 -16.13
N GLN A 483 -12.05 27.02 -16.81
CA GLN A 483 -10.62 27.38 -16.89
C GLN A 483 -10.41 28.66 -17.70
N ALA A 484 -11.14 28.85 -18.80
CA ALA A 484 -11.05 30.08 -19.59
C ALA A 484 -11.39 31.34 -18.77
N LYS A 485 -12.35 31.26 -17.84
CA LYS A 485 -12.70 32.38 -16.94
C LYS A 485 -11.57 32.75 -15.99
N LYS A 486 -10.69 31.81 -15.61
CA LYS A 486 -9.53 32.11 -14.77
C LYS A 486 -8.52 32.98 -15.52
N ILE A 487 -8.32 32.69 -16.81
CA ILE A 487 -7.47 33.50 -17.70
C ILE A 487 -8.02 34.93 -17.85
N GLU A 488 -9.34 35.10 -17.91
CA GLU A 488 -9.99 36.42 -18.05
C GLU A 488 -10.03 37.23 -16.74
N GLY A 489 -9.81 36.57 -15.59
CA GLY A 489 -9.85 37.18 -14.26
C GLY A 489 -8.49 37.59 -13.69
N GLU A 490 -7.40 37.21 -14.36
CA GLU A 490 -6.01 37.63 -14.15
C GLU A 490 -5.68 38.87 -15.01
#